data_AF-A0A9W9ZD80-F1
#
_entry.id   AF-A0A9W9ZD80-F1
#
_cell.length_a   1.000
_cell.length_b   1.000
_cell.length_c   1.000
_cell.angle_alpha   90.00
_cell.angle_beta   90.00
_cell.angle_gamma   90.00
#
_symmetry.space_group_name_H-M   'P 1'
#
loop_
_entity.id
_entity.type
_entity.pdbx_description
1 polymer ?
#
loop_
_entity_poly.entity_id
_entity_poly.type
_entity_poly.pdbx_seq_one_letter_code
_entity_poly.pdbx_strand_id
1 'polypeptide(L)'
;MPSPLSGTQMEEQDGGSDDEDRNELFAILQEASSDEEEGDDTQEDEGDDNDINVDVEMEEHTSTTTKFTMNEEESKAQLHSAKEKLNEIREARIEQETRVREASNLFLKQRFEKVLEEIKSQETEQELELRRLESQAYTKS
;
A
#
# COMPACT_ATOMS: atom_id res chain seq x y z
N MET A 1 -36.74 23.58 38.09
CA MET A 1 -35.51 24.41 38.01
C MET A 1 -35.78 25.74 38.72
N PRO A 2 -34.79 26.44 39.33
CA PRO A 2 -33.36 26.17 39.60
C PRO A 2 -33.07 26.05 41.14
N SER A 3 -31.88 25.83 41.74
CA SER A 3 -30.44 25.97 41.41
C SER A 3 -29.59 24.93 42.20
N PRO A 4 -28.31 24.71 41.86
CA PRO A 4 -27.28 25.06 42.86
C PRO A 4 -26.01 25.74 42.29
N LEU A 5 -25.55 26.69 43.10
CA LEU A 5 -24.18 27.01 43.53
C LEU A 5 -23.11 27.38 42.50
N SER A 6 -22.77 28.67 42.56
CA SER A 6 -21.46 29.24 42.25
C SER A 6 -20.33 28.47 42.92
N GLY A 7 -19.22 28.29 42.21
CA GLY A 7 -18.01 27.72 42.79
C GLY A 7 -16.93 27.52 41.74
N THR A 8 -16.23 28.60 41.41
CA THR A 8 -14.96 28.60 40.69
C THR A 8 -13.96 27.68 41.40
N GLN A 9 -13.44 26.67 40.70
CA GLN A 9 -12.07 26.19 40.90
C GLN A 9 -11.42 26.09 39.51
N MET A 10 -10.81 27.21 39.14
CA MET A 10 -9.61 27.20 38.31
C MET A 10 -8.56 26.47 39.15
N GLU A 11 -8.27 25.22 38.82
CA GLU A 11 -7.07 24.55 39.29
C GLU A 11 -6.00 24.76 38.22
N GLU A 12 -5.06 25.64 38.57
CA GLU A 12 -3.75 25.72 37.95
C GLU A 12 -3.07 24.36 38.13
N GLN A 13 -2.83 23.63 37.04
CA GLN A 13 -1.78 22.62 36.98
C GLN A 13 -0.79 23.01 35.89
N ASP A 14 0.22 23.75 36.35
CA ASP A 14 1.62 23.37 36.18
C ASP A 14 2.06 23.04 34.73
N GLY A 15 2.21 24.10 33.93
CA GLY A 15 2.93 24.04 32.65
C GLY A 15 4.45 23.97 32.88
N GLY A 16 4.94 22.78 33.27
CA GLY A 16 6.29 22.66 33.81
C GLY A 16 7.19 21.50 33.35
N SER A 17 6.72 20.50 32.57
CA SER A 17 7.63 19.39 32.19
C SER A 17 7.13 18.44 31.07
N ASP A 18 6.67 18.93 29.90
CA ASP A 18 6.34 18.01 28.78
C ASP A 18 6.46 18.63 27.37
N ASP A 19 7.12 19.78 27.21
CA ASP A 19 7.38 20.35 25.87
C ASP A 19 8.76 19.94 25.33
N GLU A 20 9.72 19.63 26.20
CA GLU A 20 11.08 19.23 25.80
C GLU A 20 11.08 17.84 25.15
N ASP A 21 10.44 16.85 25.79
CA ASP A 21 10.31 15.48 25.26
C ASP A 21 9.54 15.45 23.94
N ARG A 22 8.54 16.33 23.80
CA ARG A 22 7.72 16.43 22.59
C ARG A 22 8.49 17.04 21.41
N ASN A 23 9.39 17.99 21.70
CA ASN A 23 10.28 18.57 20.70
C ASN A 23 11.40 17.59 20.32
N GLU A 24 11.87 16.78 21.26
CA GLU A 24 12.89 15.75 21.02
C GLU A 24 12.38 14.66 20.07
N LEU A 25 11.13 14.22 20.24
CA LEU A 25 10.49 13.28 19.32
C LEU A 25 10.37 13.84 17.88
N PHE A 26 10.14 15.14 17.74
CA PHE A 26 10.11 15.81 16.43
C PHE A 26 11.51 15.99 15.81
N ALA A 27 12.55 16.11 16.64
CA ALA A 27 13.93 16.19 16.19
C ALA A 27 14.44 14.83 15.67
N ILE A 28 14.17 13.74 16.39
CA ILE A 28 14.54 12.37 15.98
C ILE A 28 13.88 12.00 14.65
N LEU A 29 12.61 12.38 14.45
CA LEU A 29 11.90 12.10 13.20
C LEU A 29 12.51 12.84 12.01
N GLN A 30 13.02 14.06 12.19
CA GLN A 30 13.71 14.81 11.14
C GLN A 30 15.11 14.28 10.87
N GLU A 31 15.87 13.90 11.91
CA GLU A 31 17.20 13.31 11.77
C GLU A 31 17.16 11.99 10.99
N ALA A 32 16.17 11.13 11.26
CA ALA A 32 15.98 9.88 10.53
C ALA A 32 15.63 10.06 9.03
N SER A 33 15.23 11.26 8.62
CA SER A 33 14.93 11.61 7.22
C SER A 33 16.06 12.35 6.49
N SER A 34 17.16 12.69 7.18
CA SER A 34 18.27 13.48 6.63
C SER A 34 19.57 12.66 6.51
N ASP A 35 19.47 11.40 6.08
CA ASP A 35 20.62 10.64 5.57
C ASP A 35 20.75 10.91 4.07
N GLU A 36 21.21 12.12 3.75
CA GLU A 36 21.81 12.46 2.47
C GLU A 36 23.21 12.97 2.78
N GLU A 37 24.22 12.30 2.24
CA GLU A 37 25.50 12.82 1.72
C GLU A 37 26.38 11.61 1.41
N GLU A 38 27.22 11.54 0.38
CA GLU A 38 27.44 12.25 -0.87
C GLU A 38 28.52 11.43 -1.59
N GLY A 39 28.58 11.50 -2.92
CA GLY A 39 29.68 10.98 -3.73
C GLY A 39 29.20 10.57 -5.11
N ASP A 40 29.86 10.89 -6.22
CA ASP A 40 31.14 11.56 -6.43
C ASP A 40 31.20 11.79 -7.96
N ASP A 41 31.71 12.95 -8.35
CA ASP A 41 32.36 13.31 -9.60
C ASP A 41 31.79 12.94 -10.99
N THR A 42 31.45 14.01 -11.70
CA THR A 42 31.57 14.25 -13.15
C THR A 42 32.68 13.46 -13.86
N GLN A 43 32.34 12.75 -14.94
CA GLN A 43 33.22 12.67 -16.12
C GLN A 43 32.40 12.73 -17.42
N GLU A 44 32.62 13.83 -18.13
CA GLU A 44 32.43 13.99 -19.57
C GLU A 44 33.37 13.00 -20.29
N ASP A 45 32.87 12.26 -21.27
CA ASP A 45 33.69 11.78 -22.38
C ASP A 45 32.89 11.98 -23.68
N GLU A 46 33.35 12.96 -24.45
CA GLU A 46 32.90 13.28 -25.79
C GLU A 46 33.43 12.25 -26.78
N GLY A 47 32.59 11.87 -27.75
CA GLY A 47 33.05 11.48 -29.08
C GLY A 47 32.79 10.04 -29.48
N ASP A 48 31.82 9.84 -30.36
CA ASP A 48 32.16 9.55 -31.75
C ASP A 48 30.94 9.82 -32.65
N ASP A 49 31.11 10.77 -33.55
CA ASP A 49 30.22 11.01 -34.68
C ASP A 49 30.20 9.76 -35.57
N ASN A 50 29.04 9.11 -35.69
CA ASN A 50 28.77 8.31 -36.88
C ASN A 50 27.41 8.70 -37.46
N ASP A 51 27.52 9.71 -38.30
CA ASP A 51 26.67 10.02 -39.42
C ASP A 51 26.03 8.78 -40.08
N ILE A 52 24.70 8.87 -40.22
CA ILE A 52 23.92 8.39 -41.38
C ILE A 52 23.75 6.86 -41.52
N ASN A 53 22.58 6.37 -41.12
CA ASN A 53 21.59 5.97 -42.11
C ASN A 53 20.17 6.05 -41.53
N VAL A 54 19.53 7.22 -41.69
CA VAL A 54 18.07 7.36 -41.54
C VAL A 54 17.46 6.68 -42.77
N ASP A 55 17.27 5.37 -42.69
CA ASP A 55 16.38 4.69 -43.62
C ASP A 55 14.95 4.85 -43.08
N VAL A 56 14.29 5.88 -43.57
CA VAL A 56 12.83 6.04 -43.47
C VAL A 56 12.22 5.01 -44.40
N GLU A 57 12.12 3.76 -43.93
CA GLU A 57 11.13 2.83 -44.47
C GLU A 57 9.77 3.20 -43.86
N MET A 58 9.10 4.08 -44.58
CA MET A 58 7.73 4.49 -44.33
C MET A 58 6.78 3.36 -44.79
N GLU A 59 6.58 2.31 -44.00
CA GLU A 59 5.46 1.36 -44.21
C GLU A 59 4.77 0.97 -42.89
N GLU A 60 3.85 1.84 -42.48
CA GLU A 60 2.45 1.52 -42.11
C GLU A 60 2.11 0.19 -41.41
N HIS A 61 2.88 -0.28 -40.41
CA HIS A 61 2.48 -1.46 -39.60
C HIS A 61 2.73 -1.37 -38.08
N THR A 62 3.02 -0.19 -37.52
CA THR A 62 3.43 -0.07 -36.10
C THR A 62 2.30 0.21 -35.10
N SER A 63 1.09 0.55 -35.55
CA SER A 63 -0.04 0.87 -34.65
C SER A 63 -0.71 -0.35 -34.02
N THR A 64 -0.54 -1.54 -34.58
CA THR A 64 -1.21 -2.77 -34.11
C THR A 64 -0.35 -3.53 -33.10
N THR A 65 0.97 -3.57 -33.30
CA THR A 65 1.92 -4.29 -32.44
C THR A 65 2.15 -3.60 -31.08
N THR A 66 2.16 -2.27 -31.05
CA THR A 66 2.26 -1.48 -29.79
C THR A 66 0.99 -1.57 -28.94
N LYS A 67 -0.19 -1.61 -29.56
CA LYS A 67 -1.46 -1.76 -28.83
C LYS A 67 -1.67 -3.17 -28.26
N PHE A 68 -1.17 -4.20 -28.95
CA PHE A 68 -1.29 -5.57 -28.47
C PHE A 68 -0.40 -5.85 -27.25
N THR A 69 0.81 -5.31 -27.24
CA THR A 69 1.77 -5.45 -26.13
C THR A 69 1.33 -4.68 -24.87
N MET A 70 0.80 -3.46 -25.00
CA MET A 70 0.26 -2.70 -23.86
C MET A 70 -0.91 -3.43 -23.16
N ASN A 71 -1.82 -4.05 -23.93
CA ASN A 71 -2.94 -4.81 -23.37
C ASN A 71 -2.48 -6.06 -22.57
N GLU A 72 -1.37 -6.66 -22.95
CA GLU A 72 -0.83 -7.84 -22.28
C GLU A 72 -0.13 -7.47 -20.96
N GLU A 73 0.63 -6.38 -20.96
CA GLU A 73 1.27 -5.83 -19.75
C GLU A 73 0.26 -5.36 -18.72
N GLU A 74 -0.80 -4.65 -19.15
CA GLU A 74 -1.90 -4.24 -18.28
C GLU A 74 -2.61 -5.45 -17.65
N SER A 75 -2.86 -6.51 -18.43
CA SER A 75 -3.49 -7.73 -17.92
C SER A 75 -2.60 -8.46 -16.90
N LYS A 76 -1.28 -8.48 -17.11
CA LYS A 76 -0.31 -9.06 -16.16
C LYS A 76 -0.24 -8.25 -14.87
N ALA A 77 -0.23 -6.92 -14.97
CA ALA A 77 -0.25 -6.04 -13.81
C ALA A 77 -1.53 -6.21 -12.97
N GLN A 78 -2.69 -6.32 -13.62
CA GLN A 78 -3.96 -6.60 -12.94
C GLN A 78 -3.94 -7.95 -12.22
N LEU A 79 -3.40 -9.00 -12.84
CA LEU A 79 -3.24 -10.31 -12.21
C LEU A 79 -2.30 -10.28 -11.01
N HIS A 80 -1.19 -9.55 -11.11
CA HIS A 80 -0.26 -9.38 -10.00
C HIS A 80 -0.93 -8.67 -8.82
N SER A 81 -1.57 -7.52 -9.07
CA SER A 81 -2.29 -6.76 -8.04
C SER A 81 -3.41 -7.61 -7.39
N ALA A 82 -4.15 -8.38 -8.18
CA ALA A 82 -5.19 -9.27 -7.65
C ALA A 82 -4.63 -10.39 -6.76
N LYS A 83 -3.43 -10.89 -7.07
CA LYS A 83 -2.69 -11.88 -6.26
C LYS A 83 -2.19 -11.29 -4.95
N GLU A 84 -1.63 -10.09 -5.01
CA GLU A 84 -1.15 -9.35 -3.84
C GLU A 84 -2.31 -9.09 -2.85
N LYS A 85 -3.43 -8.57 -3.35
CA LYS A 85 -4.64 -8.36 -2.54
C LYS A 85 -5.16 -9.66 -1.92
N LEU A 86 -5.12 -10.78 -2.64
CA LEU A 86 -5.51 -12.09 -2.07
C LEU A 86 -4.56 -12.50 -0.93
N ASN A 87 -3.26 -12.19 -1.05
CA ASN A 87 -2.30 -12.46 0.01
C ASN A 87 -2.57 -11.61 1.26
N GLU A 88 -2.84 -10.31 1.09
CA GLU A 88 -3.23 -9.42 2.20
C GLU A 88 -4.47 -9.95 2.96
N ILE A 89 -5.50 -10.39 2.22
CA ILE A 89 -6.71 -10.97 2.83
C ILE A 89 -6.37 -12.24 3.61
N ARG A 90 -5.48 -13.09 3.10
CA ARG A 90 -5.03 -14.31 3.78
C ARG A 90 -4.26 -14.02 5.06
N GLU A 91 -3.41 -13.01 5.05
CA GLU A 91 -2.69 -12.56 6.24
C GLU A 91 -3.67 -12.03 7.29
N ALA A 92 -4.62 -11.18 6.89
CA ALA A 92 -5.68 -10.69 7.76
C ALA A 92 -6.52 -11.83 8.35
N ARG A 93 -6.82 -12.88 7.55
CA ARG A 93 -7.52 -14.08 8.03
C ARG A 93 -6.73 -14.79 9.11
N ILE A 94 -5.44 -15.03 8.90
CA ILE A 94 -4.57 -15.74 9.86
C ILE A 94 -4.47 -14.95 11.18
N GLU A 95 -4.31 -13.64 11.10
CA GLU A 95 -4.29 -12.77 12.27
C GLU A 95 -5.63 -12.86 13.03
N GLN A 96 -6.75 -12.78 12.31
CA GLN A 96 -8.08 -12.86 12.90
C GLN A 96 -8.38 -14.24 13.51
N GLU A 97 -7.94 -15.33 12.88
CA GLU A 97 -8.02 -16.69 13.44
C GLU A 97 -7.25 -16.81 14.76
N THR A 98 -6.10 -16.14 14.85
CA THR A 98 -5.32 -16.07 16.09
C THR A 98 -6.10 -15.34 17.17
N ARG A 99 -6.72 -14.20 16.86
CA ARG A 99 -7.60 -13.47 17.81
C ARG A 99 -8.78 -14.32 18.28
N VAL A 100 -9.43 -15.08 17.40
CA VAL A 100 -10.52 -16.01 17.77
C VAL A 100 -10.02 -17.12 18.70
N ARG A 101 -8.84 -17.67 18.42
CA ARG A 101 -8.24 -18.76 19.20
C ARG A 101 -7.84 -18.31 20.61
N GLU A 102 -7.27 -17.12 20.72
CA GLU A 102 -6.73 -16.56 21.97
C GLU A 102 -7.81 -15.88 22.84
N ALA A 103 -8.96 -15.52 22.25
CA ALA A 103 -10.06 -14.92 22.97
C ALA A 103 -10.64 -15.88 24.02
N SER A 104 -10.33 -15.59 25.29
CA SER A 104 -10.90 -16.31 26.45
C SER A 104 -12.32 -15.85 26.79
N ASN A 105 -12.70 -14.63 26.36
CA ASN A 105 -14.03 -14.07 26.58
C ASN A 105 -14.98 -14.50 25.46
N LEU A 106 -16.12 -15.10 25.82
CA LEU A 106 -17.10 -15.63 24.86
C LEU A 106 -17.68 -14.55 23.92
N PHE A 107 -17.99 -13.37 24.45
CA PHE A 107 -18.56 -12.28 23.66
C PHE A 107 -17.53 -11.75 22.64
N LEU A 108 -16.29 -11.55 23.06
CA LEU A 108 -15.21 -11.16 22.15
C LEU A 108 -14.96 -12.23 21.10
N LYS A 109 -14.98 -13.51 21.49
CA LYS A 109 -14.82 -14.63 20.58
C LYS A 109 -15.90 -14.64 19.50
N GLN A 110 -17.18 -14.50 19.87
CA GLN A 110 -18.29 -14.42 18.91
C GLN A 110 -18.14 -13.23 17.95
N ARG A 111 -17.70 -12.07 18.46
CA ARG A 111 -17.44 -10.90 17.62
C ARG A 111 -16.30 -11.16 16.63
N PHE A 112 -15.21 -11.76 17.10
CA PHE A 112 -14.08 -12.10 16.24
C PHE A 112 -14.42 -13.17 15.21
N GLU A 113 -15.25 -14.15 15.56
CA GLU A 113 -15.77 -15.17 14.65
C GLU A 113 -16.59 -14.55 13.53
N LYS A 114 -17.45 -13.56 13.85
CA LYS A 114 -18.21 -12.82 12.83
C LYS A 114 -17.30 -12.10 11.83
N VAL A 115 -16.26 -11.42 12.34
CA VAL A 115 -15.27 -10.74 11.48
C VAL A 115 -14.50 -11.76 10.64
N LEU A 116 -14.14 -12.92 11.23
CA LEU A 116 -13.46 -13.98 10.50
C LEU A 116 -14.31 -14.54 9.35
N GLU A 117 -15.61 -14.70 9.56
CA GLU A 117 -16.54 -15.14 8.52
C GLU A 117 -16.63 -14.13 7.37
N GLU A 118 -16.64 -12.83 7.67
CA GLU A 118 -16.59 -11.77 6.67
C GLU A 118 -15.29 -11.80 5.85
N ILE A 119 -14.13 -11.94 6.51
CA ILE A 119 -12.84 -12.06 5.82
C ILE A 119 -12.80 -13.30 4.93
N LYS A 120 -13.36 -14.44 5.37
CA LYS A 120 -13.46 -15.65 4.55
C LYS A 120 -14.34 -15.44 3.32
N SER A 121 -15.45 -14.70 3.45
CA SER A 121 -16.27 -14.31 2.29
C SER A 121 -15.46 -13.51 1.29
N GLN A 122 -14.74 -12.48 1.75
CA GLN A 122 -13.89 -11.64 0.91
C GLN A 122 -12.78 -12.45 0.22
N GLU A 123 -12.16 -13.41 0.92
CA GLU A 123 -11.17 -14.31 0.33
C GLU A 123 -11.78 -15.10 -0.83
N THR A 124 -12.96 -15.71 -0.63
CA THR A 124 -13.63 -16.48 -1.69
C THR A 124 -14.02 -15.63 -2.89
N GLU A 125 -14.50 -14.41 -2.66
CA GLU A 125 -14.82 -13.45 -3.74
C GLU A 125 -13.57 -13.06 -4.53
N GLN A 126 -12.47 -12.78 -3.84
CA GLN A 126 -11.19 -12.43 -4.48
C GLN A 126 -10.59 -13.63 -5.25
N GLU A 127 -10.72 -14.86 -4.74
CA GLU A 127 -10.30 -16.07 -5.46
C GLU A 127 -11.10 -16.31 -6.75
N LEU A 128 -12.41 -16.04 -6.72
CA LEU A 128 -13.26 -16.12 -7.91
C LEU A 128 -12.88 -15.05 -8.94
N GLU A 129 -12.63 -13.83 -8.49
CA GLU A 129 -12.19 -12.74 -9.36
C GLU A 129 -10.82 -13.03 -9.99
N LEU A 130 -9.89 -13.56 -9.22
CA LEU A 130 -8.58 -13.96 -9.72
C LEU A 130 -8.71 -15.07 -10.78
N ARG A 131 -9.54 -16.07 -10.55
CA ARG A 131 -9.84 -17.11 -11.57
C ARG A 131 -10.45 -16.51 -12.84
N ARG A 132 -11.32 -15.50 -12.70
CA ARG A 132 -11.92 -14.78 -13.84
C ARG A 132 -10.85 -14.05 -14.64
N LEU A 133 -9.96 -13.32 -13.98
CA LEU A 133 -8.85 -12.61 -14.61
C LEU A 133 -7.87 -13.57 -15.30
N GLU A 134 -7.53 -14.69 -14.65
CA GLU A 134 -6.66 -15.72 -15.23
C GLU A 134 -7.29 -16.30 -16.51
N SER A 135 -8.57 -16.66 -16.45
CA SER A 135 -9.30 -17.18 -17.62
C SER A 135 -9.34 -16.17 -18.79
N GLN A 136 -9.43 -14.87 -18.48
CA GLN A 136 -9.40 -13.82 -19.50
C GLN A 136 -8.01 -13.60 -20.09
N ALA A 137 -6.95 -13.74 -19.30
CA ALA A 137 -5.58 -13.67 -19.80
C ALA A 137 -5.28 -14.85 -20.76
N TYR A 138 -5.72 -16.06 -20.43
CA TYR A 138 -5.53 -17.25 -21.29
C TYR A 138 -6.33 -17.23 -22.60
N THR A 139 -7.44 -16.49 -22.66
CA THR A 139 -8.28 -16.40 -23.86
C THR A 139 -7.91 -15.24 -24.78
N LYS A 140 -7.10 -14.29 -24.30
CA LYS A 140 -6.56 -13.17 -25.09
C LYS A 140 -5.18 -13.43 -25.68
N SER A 141 -4.47 -14.46 -25.19
CA SER A 141 -3.20 -14.95 -25.72
C SER A 141 -3.39 -15.90 -26.89
#